data_AF-A0A7H0F4W8-F1
#
_entry.id   AF-A0A7H0F4W8-F1
#
_cell.length_a   1.000
_cell.length_b   1.000
_cell.length_c   1.000
_cell.angle_alpha   90.00
_cell.angle_beta   90.00
_cell.angle_gamma   90.00
#
_symmetry.space_group_name_H-M   'P 1'
#
loop_
_entity.id
_entity.type
_entity.pdbx_description
1 polymer ?
#
loop_
_entity_poly.entity_id
_entity_poly.type
_entity_poly.pdbx_seq_one_letter_code
_entity_poly.pdbx_strand_id
1 'polypeptide(L)' 'MRLSLEKLIQTRERYWRLKSPRYFRQAQIDTLGGICWPEGEDLAPDGLERYLIIDTTNSHIP' A
#
# COMPACT_ATOMS: atom_id res chain seq x y z
N MET A 1 12.13 1.11 6.54
CA MET A 1 10.75 1.63 6.44
C MET A 1 10.05 0.87 5.32
N ARG A 2 8.93 0.21 5.63
CA ARG A 2 8.14 -0.54 4.66
C ARG A 2 6.69 -0.08 4.74
N LEU A 3 6.04 0.01 3.57
CA LEU A 3 4.61 0.28 3.46
C LEU A 3 3.88 -1.07 3.40
N SER A 4 2.91 -1.28 4.27
CA SER A 4 2.00 -2.44 4.16
C SER A 4 0.58 -1.99 3.91
N LEU A 5 0.00 -2.48 2.81
CA LEU A 5 -1.38 -2.22 2.44
C LEU A 5 -2.34 -3.31 2.93
N GLU A 6 -1.85 -4.32 3.65
CA GLU A 6 -2.63 -5.50 4.02
C GLU A 6 -3.91 -5.13 4.79
N LYS A 7 -3.79 -4.35 5.86
CA LYS A 7 -4.95 -3.90 6.64
C LYS A 7 -5.94 -3.12 5.79
N LEU A 8 -5.46 -2.29 4.87
CA LEU A 8 -6.31 -1.50 3.98
C LEU A 8 -7.10 -2.38 3.02
N ILE A 9 -6.43 -3.34 2.39
CA ILE A 9 -7.01 -4.29 1.44
C ILE A 9 -8.02 -5.22 2.12
N GLN A 10 -7.75 -5.63 3.37
CA GLN A 10 -8.66 -6.51 4.10
C GLN A 10 -9.91 -5.78 4.64
N THR A 11 -9.80 -4.49 4.98
CA THR A 11 -10.89 -3.75 5.64
C THR A 11 -11.80 -2.97 4.69
N ARG A 12 -11.37 -2.68 3.46
CA ARG A 12 -12.16 -1.90 2.50
C ARG A 12 -12.56 -2.75 1.29
N GLU A 13 -13.86 -2.98 1.14
CA GLU A 13 -14.42 -3.79 0.05
C GLU A 13 -14.02 -3.28 -1.34
N ARG A 14 -13.86 -1.96 -1.51
CA ARG A 14 -13.42 -1.36 -2.78
C ARG A 14 -12.07 -1.88 -3.28
N TYR A 15 -11.25 -2.48 -2.41
CA TYR A 15 -9.94 -3.04 -2.73
C TYR A 15 -9.95 -4.56 -2.88
N TRP A 16 -11.12 -5.18 -3.08
CA TRP A 16 -11.25 -6.63 -3.18
C TRP A 16 -10.35 -7.26 -4.26
N ARG A 17 -10.11 -6.58 -5.40
CA ARG A 17 -9.22 -7.08 -6.47
C ARG A 17 -7.77 -7.16 -6.02
N LEU A 18 -7.33 -6.27 -5.13
CA LEU A 18 -5.96 -6.22 -4.60
C LEU A 18 -5.64 -7.43 -3.72
N LYS A 19 -6.65 -8.23 -3.32
CA LYS A 19 -6.43 -9.53 -2.65
C LYS A 19 -5.80 -10.58 -3.58
N SER A 20 -5.93 -10.41 -4.91
CA SER A 20 -5.27 -11.29 -5.88
C SER A 20 -3.79 -10.90 -6.01
N PRO A 21 -2.83 -11.80 -5.70
CA PRO A 21 -1.41 -11.48 -5.83
C PRO A 21 -0.99 -11.14 -7.26
N ARG A 22 -1.66 -11.74 -8.26
CA ARG A 22 -1.39 -11.45 -9.67
C ARG A 22 -1.81 -10.04 -10.04
N TYR A 23 -2.98 -9.60 -9.57
CA TYR A 23 -3.49 -8.25 -9.82
C TYR A 23 -2.72 -7.21 -9.01
N PHE A 24 -2.42 -7.50 -7.74
CA PHE A 24 -1.63 -6.63 -6.87
C PHE A 24 -0.27 -6.25 -7.48
N ARG A 25 0.40 -7.20 -8.14
CA ARG A 25 1.68 -6.96 -8.84
C ARG A 25 1.60 -6.04 -10.05
N GLN A 26 0.40 -5.65 -10.49
CA GLN A 26 0.20 -4.72 -11.60
C GLN A 26 0.22 -3.25 -11.15
N ALA A 27 0.60 -2.99 -9.89
CA ALA A 27 0.74 -1.63 -9.36
C ALA A 27 1.69 -0.79 -10.23
N GLN A 28 1.26 0.43 -10.55
CA GLN A 28 2.03 1.41 -11.30
C GLN A 28 2.06 2.75 -10.55
N ILE A 29 2.95 3.64 -10.97
CA ILE A 29 2.95 5.03 -10.53
C ILE A 29 2.37 5.88 -11.66
N ASP A 30 1.32 6.65 -11.36
CA ASP A 30 0.72 7.56 -12.33
C ASP A 30 1.56 8.85 -12.50
N THR A 31 1.12 9.74 -13.39
CA THR A 31 1.81 11.02 -13.67
C THR A 31 1.79 12.00 -12.50
N LEU A 32 0.93 11.80 -11.50
CA LEU A 32 0.81 12.61 -10.30
C LEU A 32 1.58 12.02 -9.10
N GLY A 33 2.19 10.85 -9.26
CA GLY A 33 2.94 10.16 -8.20
C GLY A 33 2.07 9.26 -7.31
N GLY A 34 0.82 9.01 -7.67
CA GLY A 34 -0.07 8.05 -7.00
C GLY A 34 0.23 6.61 -7.39
N ILE A 35 -0.10 5.66 -6.51
CA ILE A 35 -0.05 4.22 -6.83
C ILE A 35 -1.40 3.83 -7.42
N CYS A 36 -1.40 3.29 -8.63
CA CYS A 36 -2.61 2.94 -9.37
C CYS A 36 -2.60 1.48 -9.85
N TRP A 37 -3.80 0.95 -10.10
CA TRP A 37 -4.03 -0.36 -10.72
C TRP A 37 -4.91 -0.26 -11.97
N PRO A 38 -4.81 -1.22 -12.91
CA PRO A 38 -5.46 -1.10 -14.22
C PRO A 38 -6.98 -0.92 -14.22
N GLU A 39 -7.69 -1.45 -13.21
CA GLU A 39 -9.16 -1.34 -13.10
C GLU A 39 -9.62 -0.16 -12.21
N GLY A 40 -8.71 0.76 -11.87
CA GLY A 40 -9.03 2.05 -11.24
C GLY A 40 -8.95 2.08 -9.70
N GLU A 41 -8.36 1.08 -9.06
CA GLU A 41 -7.97 1.23 -7.66
C GLU A 41 -6.75 2.15 -7.55
N ASP A 42 -6.90 3.29 -6.87
CA ASP A 42 -5.83 4.26 -6.68
C ASP A 42 -5.56 4.56 -5.19
N LEU A 43 -4.31 4.88 -4.91
CA LEU A 43 -3.82 5.35 -3.61
C LEU A 43 -3.00 6.63 -3.81
N ALA A 44 -3.56 7.74 -3.35
CA ALA A 44 -2.90 9.04 -3.37
C ALA A 44 -1.68 9.04 -2.42
N PRO A 45 -0.56 9.67 -2.81
CA PRO A 45 0.71 9.59 -2.09
C PRO A 45 0.62 10.19 -0.68
N ASP A 46 -0.09 11.29 -0.53
CA ASP A 46 -0.41 12.01 0.70
C ASP A 46 -1.26 11.19 1.70
N GLY A 47 -1.92 10.13 1.24
CA GLY A 47 -2.62 9.18 2.09
C GLY A 47 -1.77 8.00 2.58
N LEU A 48 -0.62 7.74 1.95
CA LEU A 48 0.18 6.53 2.18
C LEU A 48 0.89 6.52 3.53
N GLU A 49 1.24 7.70 4.06
CA GLU A 49 1.91 7.84 5.36
C GLU A 49 1.13 7.16 6.50
N ARG A 50 -0.21 7.12 6.40
CA ARG A 50 -1.11 6.48 7.37
C ARG A 50 -0.93 4.96 7.46
N TYR A 51 -0.25 4.35 6.49
CA TYR A 51 -0.06 2.91 6.37
C TYR A 51 1.41 2.49 6.48
N LEU A 52 2.30 3.41 6.81
CA LEU A 52 3.70 3.10 7.07
C LEU A 52 3.81 2.22 8.31
N ILE A 53 4.53 1.10 8.18
CA ILE A 53 4.96 0.33 9.34
C ILE A 53 6.35 0.83 9.71
N ILE A 54 6.45 1.42 10.90
CA ILE A 54 7.73 1.77 11.50
C ILE A 54 8.25 0.50 12.16
N ASP A 55 9.24 -0.13 11.54
CA ASP A 55 9.96 -1.24 12.15
C ASP A 55 10.77 -0.70 13.34
N THR A 56 10.27 -0.90 14.57
CA THR A 56 10.96 -0.50 15.82
C THR A 56 12.00 -1.52 16.32
N THR A 57 12.45 -2.44 15.46
CA THR A 57 13.47 -3.42 15.83
C THR A 57 14.88 -2.87 15.59
N ASN A 58 15.38 -2.06 16.55
CA ASN A 58 16.75 -2.05 17.08
C ASN A 58 17.09 -0.71 17.75
N SER A 59 16.69 -0.56 19.01
CA SER A 59 17.34 0.36 19.97
C SER A 59 17.61 -0.38 21.29
N HIS A 60 18.31 -1.51 21.20
CA HIS A 60 19.10 -2.01 22.32
C HIS A 60 20.56 -1.88 21.92
N ILE A 61 21.11 -0.71 22.21
CA ILE A 61 22.56 -0.50 22.30
C ILE A 61 22.88 -0.72 23.79
N PRO A 62 23.74 -1.69 24.15
CA PRO A 62 24.24 -1.82 25.52
C PRO A 62 25.10 -0.62 25.93
#